data_AF-A0A6V8MG29-F1
#
_entry.id   AF-A0A6V8MG29-F1
#
_cell.length_a   1.000
_cell.length_b   1.000
_cell.length_c   1.000
_cell.angle_alpha   90.00
_cell.angle_beta   90.00
_cell.angle_gamma   90.00
#
_symmetry.space_group_name_H-M   'P 1'
#
loop_
_entity.id
_entity.type
_entity.pdbx_description
1 polymer ?
#
loop_
_entity_poly.entity_id
_entity_poly.type
_entity_poly.pdbx_seq_one_letter_code
_entity_poly.pdbx_strand_id
1 'polypeptide(L)'
;MAGKTSKSGKKRIKRNFRNFTPTPLLNFCLRVKRGLTDNTYISEAFWAMYGPLRQRLFEATDRYEGGYQVATDGARSQIREREKLAEELVALLDEMASALESASFRDPAVLLSTGYDLTVERRSTPREKPPLGPPTDFRVENLAEPSKVLGTVSNMMSAIIQEIHINTQDPAVEAHWRHKGIYFDPANMVIEGLEPGNVFFRMRYLREDGPGPWSPIVTTPVT
;
A
#
# COMPACT_ATOMS: atom_id res chain seq x y z
N MET A 1 26.19 -9.23 -19.50
CA MET A 1 25.55 -8.65 -18.29
C MET A 1 24.09 -9.10 -18.27
N ALA A 2 23.71 -9.96 -17.32
CA ALA A 2 22.35 -10.48 -17.23
C ALA A 2 21.58 -9.70 -16.14
N GLY A 3 20.61 -8.89 -16.55
CA GLY A 3 19.74 -8.15 -15.63
C GLY A 3 18.86 -9.12 -14.83
N LYS A 4 19.04 -9.15 -13.51
CA LYS A 4 18.14 -9.85 -12.60
C LYS A 4 16.88 -9.01 -12.43
N THR A 5 15.83 -9.36 -13.16
CA THR A 5 14.49 -8.84 -12.94
C THR A 5 13.99 -9.31 -11.58
N SER A 6 13.79 -8.35 -10.67
CA SER A 6 13.12 -8.60 -9.39
C SER A 6 11.70 -9.11 -9.68
N LYS A 7 11.43 -10.38 -9.34
CA LYS A 7 10.09 -10.95 -9.42
C LYS A 7 9.25 -10.39 -8.28
N SER A 8 8.67 -9.20 -8.48
CA SER A 8 7.58 -8.71 -7.64
C SER A 8 6.47 -9.76 -7.65
N GLY A 9 6.21 -10.38 -6.50
CA GLY A 9 5.11 -11.35 -6.37
C GLY A 9 3.80 -10.71 -6.78
N LYS A 10 2.98 -11.44 -7.56
CA LYS A 10 1.68 -10.95 -8.01
C LYS A 10 0.79 -10.72 -6.78
N LYS A 11 0.48 -9.46 -6.48
CA LYS A 11 -0.52 -9.11 -5.47
C LYS A 11 -1.89 -9.52 -6.01
N ARG A 12 -2.70 -10.17 -5.17
CA ARG A 12 -4.06 -10.59 -5.50
C ARG A 12 -5.01 -10.11 -4.42
N ILE A 13 -6.26 -9.90 -4.76
CA ILE A 13 -7.30 -9.57 -3.78
C ILE A 13 -7.69 -10.84 -3.03
N LYS A 14 -7.64 -10.75 -1.69
CA LYS A 14 -8.13 -11.78 -0.78
C LYS A 14 -9.65 -11.78 -0.80
N ARG A 15 -10.25 -12.95 -1.03
CA ARG A 15 -11.71 -13.15 -1.06
C ARG A 15 -12.25 -13.71 0.26
N ASN A 16 -11.69 -13.27 1.38
CA ASN A 16 -12.12 -13.65 2.74
C ASN A 16 -13.50 -13.10 3.11
N PHE A 17 -13.93 -12.01 2.46
CA PHE A 17 -15.25 -11.41 2.67
C PHE A 17 -16.42 -12.36 2.41
N ARG A 18 -16.22 -13.43 1.62
CA ARG A 18 -17.20 -14.51 1.40
C ARG A 18 -17.61 -15.24 2.69
N ASN A 19 -16.75 -15.20 3.71
CA ASN A 19 -16.95 -15.91 4.98
C ASN A 19 -17.13 -14.95 6.16
N PHE A 20 -17.32 -13.65 5.90
CA PHE A 20 -17.47 -12.68 6.97
C PHE A 20 -18.85 -12.81 7.64
N THR A 21 -18.85 -12.64 8.96
CA THR A 21 -20.10 -12.40 9.69
C THR A 21 -20.62 -10.98 9.38
N PRO A 22 -21.87 -10.66 9.73
CA PRO A 22 -22.49 -9.41 9.27
C PRO A 22 -21.73 -8.13 9.59
N THR A 23 -21.20 -7.99 10.81
CA THR A 23 -20.49 -6.76 11.22
C THR A 23 -19.14 -6.59 10.49
N PRO A 24 -18.25 -7.61 10.44
CA PRO A 24 -17.05 -7.54 9.61
C PRO A 24 -17.35 -7.29 8.12
N LEU A 25 -18.42 -7.88 7.59
CA LEU A 25 -18.84 -7.66 6.20
C LEU A 25 -19.21 -6.19 5.96
N LEU A 26 -20.05 -5.60 6.81
CA LEU A 26 -20.42 -4.19 6.69
C LEU A 26 -19.19 -3.27 6.75
N ASN A 27 -18.33 -3.45 7.75
CA ASN A 27 -17.11 -2.66 7.90
C ASN A 27 -16.18 -2.78 6.68
N PHE A 28 -16.05 -3.98 6.12
CA PHE A 28 -15.29 -4.23 4.91
C PHE A 28 -15.89 -3.49 3.71
N CYS A 29 -17.20 -3.56 3.51
CA CYS A 29 -17.88 -2.91 2.39
C CYS A 29 -17.76 -1.39 2.46
N LEU A 30 -17.93 -0.79 3.64
CA LEU A 30 -17.74 0.65 3.85
C LEU A 30 -16.31 1.09 3.54
N ARG A 31 -15.31 0.28 3.93
CA ARG A 31 -13.92 0.54 3.61
C ARG A 31 -13.64 0.46 2.11
N VAL A 32 -14.18 -0.56 1.43
CA VAL A 32 -14.07 -0.68 -0.04
C VAL A 32 -14.76 0.49 -0.73
N LYS A 33 -16.00 0.81 -0.34
CA LYS A 33 -16.75 1.96 -0.88
C LYS A 33 -15.95 3.26 -0.76
N ARG A 34 -15.36 3.52 0.41
CA ARG A 34 -14.47 4.67 0.63
C ARG A 34 -13.24 4.61 -0.28
N GLY A 35 -12.58 3.45 -0.37
CA GLY A 35 -11.40 3.25 -1.21
C GLY A 35 -11.67 3.37 -2.71
N LEU A 36 -12.92 3.20 -3.17
CA LEU A 36 -13.30 3.36 -4.58
C LEU A 36 -13.89 4.75 -4.90
N THR A 37 -14.21 5.54 -3.88
CA THR A 37 -14.73 6.91 -4.05
C THR A 37 -13.56 7.85 -4.34
N ASP A 38 -13.65 8.59 -5.45
CA ASP A 38 -12.65 9.58 -5.89
C ASP A 38 -11.19 9.06 -5.91
N ASN A 39 -11.02 7.75 -6.18
CA ASN A 39 -9.71 7.11 -6.18
C ASN A 39 -8.91 7.47 -7.44
N THR A 40 -7.96 8.40 -7.28
CA THR A 40 -7.09 8.91 -8.35
C THR A 40 -6.08 7.90 -8.89
N TYR A 41 -5.86 6.77 -8.21
CA TYR A 41 -4.99 5.70 -8.72
C TYR A 41 -5.67 4.87 -9.81
N ILE A 42 -7.00 4.91 -9.88
CA ILE A 42 -7.77 4.19 -10.90
C ILE A 42 -8.07 5.16 -12.04
N SER A 43 -7.71 4.78 -13.26
CA SER A 43 -7.86 5.65 -14.43
C SER A 43 -9.33 5.94 -14.76
N GLU A 44 -9.59 7.13 -15.30
CA GLU A 44 -10.92 7.50 -15.81
C GLU A 44 -11.45 6.50 -16.85
N ALA A 45 -10.57 5.94 -17.68
CA ALA A 45 -10.96 4.92 -18.65
C ALA A 45 -11.48 3.63 -17.99
N PHE A 46 -10.91 3.23 -16.85
CA PHE A 46 -11.43 2.11 -16.07
C PHE A 46 -12.83 2.45 -15.51
N TRP A 47 -13.02 3.65 -14.98
CA TRP A 47 -14.31 4.07 -14.46
C TRP A 47 -15.38 4.24 -15.53
N ALA A 48 -15.01 4.65 -16.74
CA ALA A 48 -15.93 4.67 -17.87
C ALA A 48 -16.48 3.26 -18.21
N MET A 49 -15.65 2.22 -18.04
CA MET A 49 -16.04 0.83 -18.30
C MET A 49 -16.81 0.18 -17.13
N TYR A 50 -16.33 0.38 -15.90
CA TYR A 50 -16.84 -0.30 -14.70
C TYR A 50 -17.69 0.60 -13.80
N GLY A 51 -18.03 1.81 -14.25
CA GLY A 51 -18.89 2.75 -13.53
C GLY A 51 -20.23 2.17 -13.08
N PRO A 52 -20.98 1.46 -13.96
CA PRO A 52 -22.22 0.80 -13.56
C PRO A 52 -22.03 -0.25 -12.46
N LEU A 53 -20.92 -1.02 -12.52
CA LEU A 53 -20.59 -2.01 -11.49
C LEU A 53 -20.27 -1.34 -10.15
N ARG A 54 -19.50 -0.24 -10.17
CA ARG A 54 -19.21 0.57 -8.98
C ARG A 54 -20.50 1.10 -8.35
N GLN A 55 -21.40 1.63 -9.17
CA GLN A 55 -22.67 2.17 -8.69
C GLN A 55 -23.53 1.08 -8.03
N ARG A 56 -23.71 -0.08 -8.68
CA ARG A 56 -24.45 -1.21 -8.08
C ARG A 56 -23.85 -1.66 -6.75
N LEU A 57 -22.51 -1.73 -6.66
CA LEU A 57 -21.83 -2.06 -5.41
C LEU A 57 -22.13 -1.05 -4.30
N PHE A 58 -22.14 0.25 -4.63
CA PHE A 58 -22.41 1.31 -3.67
C PHE A 58 -23.86 1.26 -3.17
N GLU A 59 -24.82 1.09 -4.09
CA GLU A 59 -26.25 0.96 -3.75
C GLU A 59 -26.52 -0.31 -2.93
N ALA A 60 -25.88 -1.43 -3.26
CA ALA A 60 -25.98 -2.66 -2.48
C ALA A 60 -25.36 -2.50 -1.08
N THR A 61 -24.26 -1.75 -0.96
CA THR A 61 -23.65 -1.44 0.34
C THR A 61 -24.61 -0.63 1.21
N ASP A 62 -25.27 0.40 0.66
CA ASP A 62 -26.22 1.24 1.39
C ASP A 62 -27.47 0.45 1.82
N ARG A 63 -27.99 -0.41 0.92
CA ARG A 63 -29.09 -1.33 1.26
C ARG A 63 -28.70 -2.30 2.37
N TYR A 64 -27.49 -2.87 2.31
CA TYR A 64 -27.00 -3.79 3.32
C TYR A 64 -26.81 -3.10 4.68
N GLU A 65 -26.30 -1.86 4.71
CA GLU A 65 -26.17 -1.07 5.93
C GLU A 65 -27.54 -0.83 6.58
N GLY A 66 -28.55 -0.41 5.80
CA GLY A 66 -29.91 -0.25 6.30
C GLY A 66 -30.52 -1.56 6.81
N GLY A 67 -30.36 -2.65 6.06
CA GLY A 67 -30.84 -3.98 6.45
C GLY A 67 -30.13 -4.52 7.71
N TYR A 68 -28.85 -4.21 7.88
CA TYR A 68 -28.07 -4.56 9.06
C TYR A 68 -28.61 -3.86 10.31
N GLN A 69 -28.88 -2.55 10.24
CA GLN A 69 -29.43 -1.77 11.35
C GLN A 69 -30.79 -2.32 11.78
N VAL A 70 -31.70 -2.54 10.82
CA VAL A 70 -33.05 -3.05 11.07
C VAL A 70 -33.04 -4.48 11.64
N ALA A 71 -32.14 -5.35 11.18
CA ALA A 71 -32.05 -6.72 11.68
C ALA A 71 -31.47 -6.84 13.11
N THR A 72 -31.02 -5.73 13.72
CA THR A 72 -30.53 -5.71 15.10
C THR A 72 -31.61 -6.12 16.09
N ASP A 73 -32.88 -5.83 15.78
CA ASP A 73 -34.05 -6.19 16.60
C ASP A 73 -34.38 -7.70 16.54
N GLY A 74 -33.69 -8.46 15.68
CA GLY A 74 -33.72 -9.92 15.68
C GLY A 74 -34.94 -10.56 15.01
N ALA A 75 -35.80 -9.81 14.32
CA ALA A 75 -36.94 -10.41 13.64
C ALA A 75 -36.47 -11.32 12.49
N ARG A 76 -37.01 -12.55 12.45
CA ARG A 76 -36.55 -13.59 11.52
C ARG A 76 -36.65 -13.18 10.05
N SER A 77 -37.65 -12.39 9.67
CA SER A 77 -37.80 -11.86 8.31
C SER A 77 -36.70 -10.85 7.96
N GLN A 78 -36.33 -9.97 8.88
CA GLN A 78 -35.26 -8.97 8.68
C GLN A 78 -33.88 -9.63 8.60
N ILE A 79 -33.63 -10.65 9.43
CA ILE A 79 -32.40 -11.46 9.35
C ILE A 79 -32.26 -12.11 7.97
N ARG A 80 -33.33 -12.73 7.47
CA ARG A 80 -33.34 -13.36 6.13
C ARG A 80 -33.09 -12.34 5.01
N GLU A 81 -33.69 -11.16 5.09
CA GLU A 81 -33.46 -10.11 4.10
C GLU A 81 -32.02 -9.61 4.13
N ARG A 82 -31.44 -9.41 5.33
CA ARG A 82 -30.02 -9.06 5.48
C ARG A 82 -29.11 -10.13 4.88
N GLU A 83 -29.40 -11.42 5.10
CA GLU A 83 -28.63 -12.53 4.53
C GLU A 83 -28.68 -12.52 3.00
N LYS A 84 -29.86 -12.32 2.41
CA LYS A 84 -30.04 -12.17 0.96
C LYS A 84 -29.24 -10.98 0.40
N LEU A 85 -29.25 -9.84 1.09
CA LEU A 85 -28.44 -8.67 0.70
C LEU A 85 -26.94 -8.96 0.83
N ALA A 86 -26.50 -9.74 1.82
CA ALA A 86 -25.11 -10.14 1.94
C ALA A 86 -24.66 -10.99 0.74
N GLU A 87 -25.48 -11.93 0.28
CA GLU A 87 -25.17 -12.78 -0.89
C GLU A 87 -24.99 -11.92 -2.16
N GLU A 88 -25.92 -10.99 -2.41
CA GLU A 88 -25.83 -10.03 -3.52
C GLU A 88 -24.54 -9.21 -3.44
N LEU A 89 -24.23 -8.69 -2.24
CA LEU A 89 -23.07 -7.84 -2.01
C LEU A 89 -21.75 -8.59 -2.20
N VAL A 90 -21.66 -9.84 -1.74
CA VAL A 90 -20.49 -10.70 -1.95
C VAL A 90 -20.25 -10.95 -3.44
N ALA A 91 -21.30 -11.20 -4.23
CA ALA A 91 -21.17 -11.38 -5.68
C ALA A 91 -20.62 -10.12 -6.36
N LEU A 92 -21.13 -8.94 -5.99
CA LEU A 92 -20.64 -7.65 -6.52
C LEU A 92 -19.19 -7.37 -6.13
N LEU A 93 -18.81 -7.66 -4.89
CA LEU A 93 -17.43 -7.54 -4.41
C LEU A 93 -16.48 -8.45 -5.19
N ASP A 94 -16.90 -9.65 -5.55
CA ASP A 94 -16.10 -10.59 -6.35
C ASP A 94 -15.91 -10.13 -7.80
N GLU A 95 -16.98 -9.61 -8.40
CA GLU A 95 -16.95 -9.05 -9.76
C GLU A 95 -16.00 -7.85 -9.82
N MET A 96 -16.15 -6.91 -8.88
CA MET A 96 -15.27 -5.73 -8.77
C MET A 96 -13.82 -6.12 -8.47
N ALA A 97 -13.59 -7.10 -7.57
CA ALA A 97 -12.25 -7.59 -7.29
C ALA A 97 -11.56 -8.13 -8.55
N SER A 98 -12.30 -8.87 -9.39
CA SER A 98 -11.77 -9.42 -10.64
C SER A 98 -11.44 -8.32 -11.66
N ALA A 99 -12.29 -7.28 -11.75
CA ALA A 99 -12.02 -6.11 -12.58
C ALA A 99 -10.75 -5.37 -12.12
N LEU A 100 -10.63 -5.09 -10.82
CA LEU A 100 -9.46 -4.42 -10.23
C LEU A 100 -8.17 -5.23 -10.38
N GLU A 101 -8.23 -6.55 -10.16
CA GLU A 101 -7.09 -7.44 -10.40
C GLU A 101 -6.63 -7.38 -11.86
N SER A 102 -7.54 -7.28 -12.84
CA SER A 102 -7.17 -7.17 -14.25
C SER A 102 -6.52 -5.81 -14.58
N ALA A 103 -7.03 -4.71 -14.02
CA ALA A 103 -6.46 -3.37 -14.18
C ALA A 103 -5.07 -3.24 -13.52
N SER A 104 -4.86 -3.92 -12.39
CA SER A 104 -3.62 -3.86 -11.61
C SER A 104 -2.39 -4.49 -12.28
N PHE A 105 -2.57 -5.17 -13.42
CA PHE A 105 -1.45 -5.74 -14.17
C PHE A 105 -0.43 -4.68 -14.61
N ARG A 106 -0.91 -3.45 -14.92
CA ARG A 106 -0.06 -2.34 -15.32
C ARG A 106 0.42 -1.51 -14.13
N ASP A 107 -0.41 -1.38 -13.10
CA ASP A 107 -0.09 -0.63 -11.90
C ASP A 107 -0.58 -1.36 -10.63
N PRO A 108 0.32 -2.01 -9.89
CA PRO A 108 -0.02 -2.67 -8.63
C PRO A 108 -0.48 -1.73 -7.52
N ALA A 109 -0.21 -0.42 -7.62
CA ALA A 109 -0.64 0.57 -6.63
C ALA A 109 -2.17 0.70 -6.58
N VAL A 110 -2.85 0.43 -7.70
CA VAL A 110 -4.32 0.39 -7.80
C VAL A 110 -4.93 -0.50 -6.72
N LEU A 111 -4.37 -1.69 -6.47
CA LEU A 111 -4.94 -2.61 -5.49
C LEU A 111 -4.83 -2.08 -4.06
N LEU A 112 -3.78 -1.33 -3.75
CA LEU A 112 -3.51 -0.83 -2.40
C LEU A 112 -4.49 0.28 -1.99
N SER A 113 -5.01 1.06 -2.94
CA SER A 113 -5.92 2.16 -2.65
C SER A 113 -7.40 1.74 -2.56
N THR A 114 -7.75 0.53 -2.98
CA THR A 114 -9.15 0.08 -3.13
C THR A 114 -9.86 -0.29 -1.83
N GLY A 115 -9.13 -0.46 -0.72
CA GLY A 115 -9.69 -0.93 0.56
C GLY A 115 -9.91 -2.45 0.66
N TYR A 116 -9.59 -3.21 -0.40
CA TYR A 116 -9.57 -4.67 -0.36
C TYR A 116 -8.38 -5.18 0.45
N ASP A 117 -8.57 -6.33 1.12
CA ASP A 117 -7.46 -7.08 1.69
C ASP A 117 -6.68 -7.73 0.53
N LEU A 118 -5.35 -7.66 0.55
CA LEU A 118 -4.50 -8.28 -0.47
C LEU A 118 -3.82 -9.53 0.07
N THR A 119 -3.82 -10.61 -0.72
CA THR A 119 -2.88 -11.71 -0.55
C THR A 119 -1.59 -11.38 -1.30
N VAL A 120 -0.48 -11.43 -0.57
CA VAL A 120 0.82 -11.63 -1.20
C VAL A 120 0.96 -13.13 -1.38
N GLU A 121 1.02 -13.61 -2.61
CA GLU A 121 1.26 -15.01 -2.93
C GLU A 121 2.69 -15.38 -2.48
N ARG A 122 2.86 -15.64 -1.18
CA ARG A 122 4.12 -16.09 -0.60
C ARG A 122 4.28 -17.58 -0.90
N ARG A 123 4.99 -17.90 -1.98
CA ARG A 123 5.66 -19.21 -2.10
C ARG A 123 6.84 -19.28 -1.12
N SER A 124 6.58 -19.26 0.17
CA SER A 124 7.49 -19.82 1.16
C SER A 124 6.80 -19.92 2.52
N THR A 125 6.99 -21.09 3.12
CA THR A 125 6.75 -21.37 4.55
C THR A 125 7.30 -20.26 5.45
N PRO A 126 6.67 -20.01 6.61
CA PRO A 126 7.16 -19.00 7.54
C PRO A 126 8.46 -19.51 8.17
N ARG A 127 9.59 -19.22 7.54
CA ARG A 127 10.84 -19.10 8.29
C ARG A 127 10.72 -17.82 9.10
N GLU A 128 10.96 -17.91 10.40
CA GLU A 128 11.22 -16.75 11.24
C GLU A 128 12.20 -15.86 10.49
N LYS A 129 11.72 -14.68 10.07
CA LYS A 129 12.56 -13.76 9.32
C LYS A 129 13.51 -13.14 10.33
N PRO A 130 14.83 -13.17 10.10
CA PRO A 130 15.78 -12.54 10.99
C PRO A 130 15.42 -11.05 11.17
N PRO A 131 15.73 -10.43 12.32
CA PRO A 131 15.47 -9.01 12.55
C PRO A 131 16.15 -8.15 11.47
N LEU A 132 15.57 -6.98 11.18
CA LEU A 132 16.17 -6.04 10.25
C LEU A 132 17.47 -5.48 10.84
N GLY A 133 18.58 -5.61 10.11
CA GLY A 133 19.83 -4.94 10.43
C GLY A 133 19.86 -3.51 9.89
N PRO A 134 20.79 -2.66 10.37
CA PRO A 134 20.95 -1.33 9.81
C PRO A 134 21.50 -1.43 8.38
N PRO A 135 21.11 -0.54 7.47
CA PRO A 135 21.77 -0.44 6.17
C PRO A 135 23.22 0.02 6.35
N THR A 136 24.18 -0.79 5.91
CA THR A 136 25.62 -0.50 6.09
C THR A 136 26.26 0.12 4.85
N ASP A 137 25.59 0.07 3.71
CA ASP A 137 26.11 0.46 2.40
C ASP A 137 25.23 1.50 1.70
N PHE A 138 24.41 2.21 2.48
CA PHE A 138 23.61 3.32 1.96
C PHE A 138 24.54 4.44 1.45
N ARG A 139 24.29 4.88 0.22
CA ARG A 139 25.05 5.93 -0.47
C ARG A 139 24.11 6.93 -1.10
N VAL A 140 24.57 8.17 -1.21
CA VAL A 140 23.82 9.28 -1.82
C VAL A 140 24.74 10.04 -2.76
N GLU A 141 24.37 10.10 -4.04
CA GLU A 141 25.16 10.72 -5.11
C GLU A 141 24.36 11.84 -5.78
N ASN A 142 25.01 12.94 -6.15
CA ASN A 142 24.33 14.02 -6.89
C ASN A 142 23.94 13.55 -8.29
N LEU A 143 22.74 13.93 -8.71
CA LEU A 143 22.33 13.80 -10.10
C LEU A 143 22.75 15.04 -10.89
N ALA A 144 22.69 14.95 -12.22
CA ALA A 144 23.00 16.09 -13.10
C ALA A 144 22.01 17.26 -12.93
N GLU A 145 20.81 16.98 -12.41
CA GLU A 145 19.79 17.97 -12.10
C GLU A 145 20.03 18.59 -10.72
N PRO A 146 19.92 19.93 -10.57
CA PRO A 146 20.09 20.59 -9.28
C PRO A 146 18.99 20.14 -8.31
N SER A 147 19.30 20.17 -7.01
CA SER A 147 18.36 19.81 -5.94
C SER A 147 17.88 18.35 -6.00
N LYS A 148 18.60 17.47 -6.72
CA LYS A 148 18.30 16.04 -6.83
C LYS A 148 19.52 15.18 -6.52
N VAL A 149 19.27 14.12 -5.77
CA VAL A 149 20.28 13.10 -5.48
C VAL A 149 19.69 11.71 -5.69
N LEU A 150 20.57 10.75 -5.95
CA LEU A 150 20.26 9.33 -6.04
C LEU A 150 20.74 8.61 -4.78
N GLY A 151 19.79 8.11 -4.00
CA GLY A 151 20.07 7.17 -2.94
C GLY A 151 20.18 5.73 -3.49
N THR A 152 21.21 5.01 -3.07
CA THR A 152 21.38 3.58 -3.39
C THR A 152 21.73 2.79 -2.14
N VAL A 153 21.25 1.54 -2.06
CA VAL A 153 21.60 0.59 -1.01
C VAL A 153 21.46 -0.86 -1.49
N SER A 154 22.17 -1.80 -0.89
CA SER A 154 21.94 -3.23 -1.13
C SER A 154 20.53 -3.64 -0.75
N ASN A 155 19.94 -4.53 -1.55
CA ASN A 155 18.64 -5.10 -1.23
C ASN A 155 18.72 -6.02 0.00
N MET A 156 17.99 -5.69 1.06
CA MET A 156 17.82 -6.58 2.21
C MET A 156 16.62 -7.49 1.96
N MET A 157 16.85 -8.81 1.89
CA MET A 157 15.86 -9.84 1.50
C MET A 157 14.53 -9.79 2.26
N SER A 158 14.53 -9.16 3.43
CA SER A 158 13.39 -9.10 4.33
C SER A 158 12.82 -7.69 4.52
N ALA A 159 13.44 -6.67 3.94
CA ALA A 159 12.88 -5.32 3.88
C ALA A 159 11.86 -5.23 2.74
N ILE A 160 10.77 -4.50 2.97
CA ILE A 160 9.74 -4.23 1.95
C ILE A 160 9.94 -2.83 1.38
N ILE A 161 10.40 -1.91 2.22
CA ILE A 161 10.40 -0.48 1.97
C ILE A 161 11.71 0.12 2.52
N GLN A 162 12.20 1.20 1.89
CA GLN A 162 13.29 2.04 2.39
C GLN A 162 12.72 3.40 2.80
N GLU A 163 12.94 3.79 4.05
CA GLU A 163 12.54 5.10 4.58
C GLU A 163 13.76 5.98 4.73
N ILE A 164 13.71 7.20 4.18
CA ILE A 164 14.81 8.16 4.22
C ILE A 164 14.40 9.39 5.02
N HIS A 165 15.26 9.75 5.97
CA HIS A 165 15.21 11.02 6.68
C HIS A 165 16.35 11.92 6.24
N ILE A 166 16.10 13.22 6.22
CA ILE A 166 17.09 14.25 5.94
C ILE A 166 17.22 15.24 7.09
N ASN A 167 18.37 15.89 7.17
CA ASN A 167 18.67 16.96 8.10
C ASN A 167 19.63 17.96 7.42
N THR A 168 19.42 19.26 7.61
CA THR A 168 20.24 20.35 7.04
C THR A 168 20.97 21.18 8.11
N GLN A 169 20.85 20.77 9.38
CA GLN A 169 21.43 21.40 10.56
C GLN A 169 22.37 20.41 11.25
N ASP A 170 22.43 20.43 12.58
CA ASP A 170 23.21 19.46 13.36
C ASP A 170 22.61 18.04 13.25
N PRO A 171 23.33 17.06 12.67
CA PRO A 171 22.86 15.68 12.55
C PRO A 171 22.83 14.92 13.89
N ALA A 172 23.48 15.42 14.94
CA ALA A 172 23.42 14.83 16.28
C ALA A 172 22.09 15.13 17.01
N VAL A 173 21.33 16.13 16.56
CA VAL A 173 20.07 16.55 17.17
C VAL A 173 18.89 15.84 16.49
N GLU A 174 18.26 14.91 17.22
CA GLU A 174 17.16 14.08 16.68
C GLU A 174 15.99 14.92 16.12
N ALA A 175 15.66 16.03 16.77
CA ALA A 175 14.55 16.92 16.38
C ALA A 175 14.74 17.61 15.02
N HIS A 176 15.95 17.66 14.49
CA HIS A 176 16.24 18.26 13.18
C HIS A 176 16.03 17.29 12.02
N TRP A 177 15.92 15.99 12.31
CA TRP A 177 15.64 14.99 11.29
C TRP A 177 14.18 15.04 10.85
N ARG A 178 13.98 15.07 9.54
CA ARG A 178 12.66 15.12 8.92
C ARG A 178 12.50 13.96 7.96
N HIS A 179 11.32 13.37 7.95
CA HIS A 179 10.96 12.36 6.96
C HIS A 179 10.98 12.97 5.55
N LYS A 180 11.75 12.37 4.64
CA LYS A 180 11.85 12.83 3.24
C LYS A 180 11.02 11.99 2.30
N GLY A 181 11.05 10.68 2.44
CA GLY A 181 10.35 9.81 1.50
C GLY A 181 10.48 8.33 1.81
N ILE A 182 9.62 7.58 1.13
CA ILE A 182 9.54 6.13 1.15
C ILE A 182 9.79 5.62 -0.27
N TYR A 183 10.68 4.64 -0.37
CA TYR A 183 11.08 4.04 -1.63
C TYR A 183 10.84 2.53 -1.60
N PHE A 184 10.65 1.96 -2.79
CA PHE A 184 10.49 0.51 -2.99
C PHE A 184 11.65 -0.11 -3.77
N ASP A 185 12.32 0.69 -4.60
CA ASP A 185 13.51 0.28 -5.33
C ASP A 185 14.77 0.77 -4.61
N PRO A 186 15.52 -0.12 -3.93
CA PRO A 186 16.71 0.26 -3.17
C PRO A 186 17.86 0.76 -4.07
N ALA A 187 17.80 0.53 -5.38
CA ALA A 187 18.83 0.98 -6.32
C ALA A 187 18.51 2.33 -7.00
N ASN A 188 17.25 2.78 -6.92
CA ASN A 188 16.78 3.96 -7.66
C ASN A 188 15.95 4.90 -6.77
N MET A 189 16.51 5.34 -5.64
CA MET A 189 15.83 6.25 -4.72
C MET A 189 16.11 7.70 -5.10
N VAL A 190 15.36 8.22 -6.06
CA VAL A 190 15.49 9.64 -6.48
C VAL A 190 14.90 10.55 -5.40
N ILE A 191 15.76 11.35 -4.76
CA ILE A 191 15.38 12.31 -3.72
C ILE A 191 15.44 13.70 -4.33
N GLU A 192 14.27 14.35 -4.45
CA GLU A 192 14.12 15.64 -5.13
C GLU A 192 13.73 16.76 -4.17
N GLY A 193 13.84 18.01 -4.61
CA GLY A 193 13.44 19.17 -3.82
C GLY A 193 14.30 19.31 -2.56
N LEU A 194 15.61 19.17 -2.73
CA LEU A 194 16.61 19.41 -1.69
C LEU A 194 17.13 20.83 -1.79
N GLU A 195 17.28 21.51 -0.66
CA GLU A 195 17.90 22.83 -0.62
C GLU A 195 19.42 22.69 -0.90
N PRO A 196 20.02 23.60 -1.68
CA PRO A 196 21.46 23.61 -1.88
C PRO A 196 22.22 23.73 -0.56
N GLY A 197 23.31 22.97 -0.43
CA GLY A 197 24.14 22.93 0.78
C GLY A 197 24.43 21.52 1.28
N ASN A 198 25.02 21.42 2.47
CA ASN A 198 25.31 20.11 3.07
C ASN A 198 24.02 19.51 3.63
N VAL A 199 23.60 18.38 3.06
CA VAL A 199 22.45 17.62 3.53
C VAL A 199 22.95 16.31 4.14
N PHE A 200 22.44 16.01 5.33
CA PHE A 200 22.66 14.76 6.04
C PHE A 200 21.50 13.81 5.77
N PHE A 201 21.81 12.56 5.51
CA PHE A 201 20.86 11.52 5.18
C PHE A 201 21.03 10.36 6.15
N ARG A 202 19.91 9.75 6.54
CA ARG A 202 19.90 8.42 7.15
C ARG A 202 18.74 7.63 6.57
N MET A 203 18.92 6.32 6.49
CA MET A 203 17.93 5.43 5.91
C MET A 203 17.70 4.25 6.84
N ARG A 204 16.48 3.71 6.86
CA ARG A 204 16.21 2.42 7.51
C ARG A 204 15.33 1.55 6.63
N TYR A 205 15.44 0.25 6.83
CA TYR A 205 14.52 -0.70 6.26
C TYR A 205 13.21 -0.73 7.05
N LEU A 206 12.09 -0.87 6.33
CA LEU A 206 10.78 -1.10 6.90
C LEU A 206 10.24 -2.47 6.47
N ARG A 207 9.52 -3.14 7.37
CA ARG A 207 8.79 -4.39 7.13
C ARG A 207 7.42 -4.32 7.84
N GLU A 208 6.55 -5.29 7.58
CA GLU A 208 5.24 -5.48 8.25
C GLU A 208 5.33 -5.40 9.79
N ASP A 209 6.40 -5.94 10.37
CA ASP A 209 6.69 -6.01 11.81
C ASP A 209 7.29 -4.70 12.38
N GLY A 210 7.53 -3.69 11.54
CA GLY A 210 7.97 -2.36 11.95
C GLY A 210 9.32 -1.92 11.38
N PRO A 211 9.84 -0.79 11.87
CA PRO A 211 11.09 -0.22 11.41
C PRO A 211 12.33 -0.93 11.94
N GLY A 212 13.32 -1.12 11.07
CA GLY A 212 14.68 -1.47 11.45
C GLY A 212 15.46 -0.27 12.02
N PRO A 213 16.71 -0.50 12.46
CA PRO A 213 17.58 0.57 12.91
C PRO A 213 18.03 1.45 11.74
N TRP A 214 18.38 2.70 12.06
CA TRP A 214 18.94 3.66 11.10
C TRP A 214 20.33 3.24 10.61
N SER A 215 20.64 3.60 9.37
CA SER A 215 21.98 3.55 8.81
C SER A 215 22.91 4.54 9.51
N PRO A 216 24.24 4.40 9.36
CA PRO A 216 25.14 5.52 9.56
C PRO A 216 24.69 6.74 8.76
N ILE A 217 25.02 7.93 9.27
CA ILE A 217 24.69 9.19 8.62
C ILE A 217 25.60 9.37 7.40
N VAL A 218 24.98 9.66 6.26
CA VAL A 218 25.65 10.00 5.01
C VAL A 218 25.55 11.49 4.81
N THR A 219 26.63 12.15 4.38
CA THR A 219 26.64 13.59 4.09
C THR A 219 26.93 13.79 2.62
N THR A 220 26.11 14.58 1.93
CA THR A 220 26.30 14.92 0.53
C THR A 220 26.08 16.42 0.32
N PRO A 221 27.02 17.13 -0.35
CA PRO A 221 26.80 18.51 -0.74
C PRO A 221 25.84 18.55 -1.93
N VAL A 222 24.64 19.07 -1.74
CA VAL A 222 23.63 19.23 -2.78
C VAL A 222 23.89 20.52 -3.55
N THR A 223 23.98 20.40 -4.87
CA THR A 223 24.15 21.52 -5.81
C THR A 223 22.83 22.01 -6.38
#